data_AF-A0AAN9D2K5-F1
#
_entry.id   AF-A0AAN9D2K5-F1
#
_cell.length_a   1.000
_cell.length_b   1.000
_cell.length_c   1.000
_cell.angle_alpha   90.00
_cell.angle_beta   90.00
_cell.angle_gamma   90.00
#
_symmetry.space_group_name_H-M   'P 1'
#
loop_
_entity.id
_entity.type
_entity.pdbx_description
1 polymer ?
#
loop_
_entity_poly.entity_id
_entity_poly.type
_entity_poly.pdbx_seq_one_letter_code
_entity_poly.pdbx_strand_id
1 'polypeptide(L)'
;MLRRIFLCLTFAVFWSFSRAQGSEHLMRQLTYCHIELMDAGFELEFDGQELWHVDPTHFTARRRLPEFASDWTLNRSLPSQAHYSIGTCFYNIPRCVAGENNPPQSIVPPDTLLYSESDVKLGVENTLICSVSNFHPPPVNISWRRNGEPVSERDVSETQYYSDRDFGFRVFSYLSFSPERGDVYSCSVRHRGLQEELTRFWEVEEPEDSPEVETAVLVVGILVGFLGFVAGIILIVMSKTPAV
;
A
#
# COMPACT_ATOMS: atom_id res chain seq x y z
N MET A 1 26.24 4.52 -80.11
CA MET A 1 25.83 3.27 -79.44
C MET A 1 25.21 3.61 -78.09
N LEU A 2 23.94 3.25 -77.90
CA LEU A 2 23.14 3.50 -76.71
C LEU A 2 23.81 2.94 -75.44
N ARG A 3 24.15 3.80 -74.46
CA ARG A 3 24.32 3.38 -73.06
C ARG A 3 22.98 3.52 -72.36
N ARG A 4 22.28 2.39 -72.20
CA ARG A 4 21.04 2.29 -71.43
C ARG A 4 21.37 2.49 -69.94
N ILE A 5 20.91 3.61 -69.38
CA ILE A 5 20.90 3.84 -67.93
C ILE A 5 19.76 2.98 -67.37
N PHE A 6 20.11 1.91 -66.66
CA PHE A 6 19.14 1.16 -65.84
C PHE A 6 18.96 1.94 -64.53
N LEU A 7 17.84 2.64 -64.39
CA LEU A 7 17.37 3.10 -63.08
C LEU A 7 16.83 1.87 -62.34
N CYS A 8 17.60 1.35 -61.39
CA CYS A 8 17.15 0.30 -60.50
C CYS A 8 16.38 0.97 -59.35
N LEU A 9 15.05 1.13 -59.51
CA LEU A 9 14.14 1.52 -58.44
C LEU A 9 14.02 0.33 -57.48
N THR A 10 14.88 0.26 -56.47
CA THR A 10 14.71 -0.67 -55.35
C THR A 10 13.54 -0.18 -54.50
N PHE A 11 12.36 -0.75 -54.70
CA PHE A 11 11.28 -0.69 -53.70
C PHE A 11 11.75 -1.45 -52.46
N ALA A 12 12.33 -0.74 -51.49
CA ALA A 12 12.52 -1.25 -50.16
C ALA A 12 11.14 -1.30 -49.49
N VAL A 13 10.46 -2.44 -49.61
CA VAL A 13 9.30 -2.75 -48.76
C VAL A 13 9.86 -2.98 -47.36
N PHE A 14 9.84 -1.94 -46.54
CA PHE A 14 10.02 -2.08 -45.09
C PHE A 14 8.85 -2.92 -44.58
N TRP A 15 9.09 -4.22 -44.40
CA TRP A 15 8.28 -5.03 -43.51
C TRP A 15 8.60 -4.58 -42.09
N SER A 16 7.92 -3.53 -41.63
CA SER A 16 7.78 -3.27 -40.21
C SER A 16 6.89 -4.38 -39.65
N PHE A 17 7.47 -5.51 -39.27
CA PHE A 17 6.80 -6.42 -38.35
C PHE A 17 6.79 -5.76 -36.97
N SER A 18 5.87 -4.81 -36.79
CA SER A 18 5.43 -4.43 -35.45
C SER A 18 4.64 -5.60 -34.92
N ARG A 19 5.32 -6.63 -34.39
CA ARG A 19 4.66 -7.60 -33.54
C ARG A 19 4.25 -6.80 -32.31
N ALA A 20 2.99 -6.38 -32.25
CA ALA A 20 2.41 -5.89 -31.01
C ALA A 20 2.58 -7.04 -30.01
N GLN A 21 3.53 -6.88 -29.10
CA GLN A 21 3.70 -7.79 -27.98
C GLN A 21 2.47 -7.54 -27.11
N GLY A 22 1.48 -8.44 -27.19
CA GLY A 22 0.34 -8.38 -26.28
C GLY A 22 0.85 -8.41 -24.85
N SER A 23 0.31 -7.55 -23.99
CA SER A 23 0.51 -7.67 -22.55
C SER A 23 -0.10 -8.99 -22.07
N GLU A 24 0.66 -9.75 -21.30
CA GLU A 24 0.12 -10.89 -20.56
C GLU A 24 -0.61 -10.36 -19.32
N HIS A 25 -1.86 -10.74 -19.17
CA HIS A 25 -2.69 -10.38 -18.02
C HIS A 25 -2.98 -11.64 -17.20
N LEU A 26 -2.98 -11.52 -15.87
CA LEU A 26 -3.24 -12.62 -14.95
C LEU A 26 -4.60 -12.44 -14.29
N MET A 27 -5.50 -13.38 -14.55
CA MET A 27 -6.72 -13.56 -13.76
C MET A 27 -6.50 -14.69 -12.75
N ARG A 28 -6.65 -14.39 -11.46
CA ARG A 28 -6.46 -15.37 -10.38
C ARG A 28 -7.74 -15.55 -9.59
N GLN A 29 -8.12 -16.80 -9.39
CA GLN A 29 -9.19 -17.18 -8.48
C GLN A 29 -8.58 -17.98 -7.35
N LEU A 30 -8.74 -17.51 -6.11
CA LEU A 30 -8.21 -18.19 -4.94
C LEU A 30 -9.33 -18.53 -3.97
N THR A 31 -9.24 -19.73 -3.39
CA THR A 31 -10.09 -20.17 -2.29
C THR A 31 -9.20 -20.67 -1.18
N TYR A 32 -9.43 -20.20 0.04
CA TYR A 32 -8.74 -20.68 1.24
C TYR A 32 -9.75 -21.09 2.30
N CYS A 33 -9.34 -22.00 3.18
CA CYS A 33 -10.10 -22.39 4.37
C CYS A 33 -9.13 -22.69 5.52
N HIS A 34 -9.50 -22.25 6.72
CA HIS A 34 -8.78 -22.46 7.96
C HIS A 34 -9.63 -23.35 8.88
N ILE A 35 -9.24 -24.62 9.00
CA ILE A 35 -10.06 -25.64 9.66
C ILE A 35 -10.30 -25.30 11.14
N GLU A 36 -9.28 -24.91 11.90
CA GLU A 36 -9.42 -24.73 13.36
C GLU A 36 -10.35 -23.57 13.75
N LEU A 37 -10.45 -22.56 12.88
CA LEU A 37 -11.22 -21.34 13.14
C LEU A 37 -12.49 -21.26 12.31
N MET A 38 -12.72 -22.26 11.45
CA MET A 38 -13.84 -22.28 10.50
C MET A 38 -13.91 -21.01 9.63
N ASP A 39 -12.75 -20.41 9.36
CA ASP A 39 -12.63 -19.23 8.52
C ASP A 39 -12.34 -19.64 7.07
N ALA A 40 -12.81 -18.87 6.10
CA ALA A 40 -12.62 -19.15 4.69
C ALA A 40 -12.82 -17.89 3.85
N GLY A 41 -12.26 -17.91 2.66
CA GLY A 41 -12.46 -16.83 1.72
C GLY A 41 -12.37 -17.30 0.29
N PHE A 42 -12.96 -16.48 -0.57
CA PHE A 42 -12.88 -16.61 -2.01
C PHE A 42 -12.57 -15.23 -2.59
N GLU A 43 -11.55 -15.19 -3.43
CA GLU A 43 -11.04 -13.98 -4.06
C GLU A 43 -10.95 -14.19 -5.57
N LEU A 44 -11.35 -13.16 -6.34
CA LEU A 44 -11.13 -13.05 -7.77
C LEU A 44 -10.33 -11.78 -8.04
N GLU A 45 -9.15 -11.94 -8.60
CA GLU A 45 -8.14 -10.91 -8.84
C GLU A 45 -7.83 -10.79 -10.34
N PHE A 46 -7.54 -9.57 -10.78
CA PHE A 46 -6.98 -9.27 -12.10
C PHE A 46 -5.74 -8.39 -11.95
N ASP A 47 -4.59 -8.87 -12.45
CA ASP A 47 -3.29 -8.18 -12.40
C ASP A 47 -2.87 -7.68 -11.00
N GLY A 48 -3.13 -8.46 -9.94
CA GLY A 48 -2.79 -8.09 -8.57
C GLY A 48 -3.82 -7.21 -7.86
N GLN A 49 -4.95 -6.90 -8.51
CA GLN A 49 -6.04 -6.13 -7.92
C GLN A 49 -7.29 -7.00 -7.74
N GLU A 50 -7.85 -6.99 -6.53
CA GLU A 50 -9.12 -7.69 -6.27
C GLU A 50 -10.24 -7.05 -7.09
N LEU A 51 -10.96 -7.89 -7.85
CA LEU A 51 -12.21 -7.53 -8.49
C LEU A 51 -13.39 -7.83 -7.56
N TRP A 52 -13.45 -9.07 -7.06
CA TRP A 52 -14.55 -9.57 -6.25
C TRP A 52 -14.06 -10.48 -5.14
N HIS A 53 -14.72 -10.39 -3.99
CA HIS A 53 -14.71 -11.44 -2.98
C HIS A 53 -16.13 -11.91 -2.68
N VAL A 54 -16.27 -13.11 -2.13
CA VAL A 54 -17.57 -13.61 -1.70
C VAL A 54 -17.57 -13.71 -0.18
N ASP A 55 -18.50 -12.99 0.44
CA ASP A 55 -18.78 -13.10 1.86
C ASP A 55 -19.30 -14.51 2.17
N PRO A 56 -18.55 -15.34 2.92
CA PRO A 56 -18.92 -16.72 3.19
C PRO A 56 -20.12 -16.84 4.14
N THR A 57 -20.45 -15.77 4.88
CA THR A 57 -21.56 -15.74 5.85
C THR A 57 -22.87 -15.37 5.16
N HIS A 58 -22.85 -14.31 4.34
CA HIS A 58 -24.05 -13.80 3.68
C HIS A 58 -24.23 -14.29 2.24
N PHE A 59 -23.26 -15.02 1.69
CA PHE A 59 -23.28 -15.54 0.31
C PHE A 59 -23.41 -14.44 -0.74
N THR A 60 -22.80 -13.28 -0.48
CA THR A 60 -22.89 -12.12 -1.36
C THR A 60 -21.53 -11.83 -1.97
N ALA A 61 -21.50 -11.63 -3.30
CA ALA A 61 -20.31 -11.10 -3.95
C ALA A 61 -20.21 -9.60 -3.66
N ARG A 62 -19.06 -9.19 -3.17
CA ARG A 62 -18.70 -7.81 -2.87
C ARG A 62 -17.59 -7.39 -3.83
N ARG A 63 -17.63 -6.13 -4.25
CA ARG A 63 -16.68 -5.55 -5.19
C ARG A 63 -15.73 -4.61 -4.46
N ARG A 64 -14.44 -4.70 -4.74
CA ARG A 64 -13.44 -3.83 -4.09
C ARG A 64 -13.25 -2.48 -4.75
N LEU A 65 -13.29 -2.42 -6.08
CA LEU A 65 -12.99 -1.22 -6.87
C LEU A 65 -14.27 -0.72 -7.57
N PRO A 66 -14.95 0.30 -7.01
CA PRO A 66 -16.14 0.90 -7.63
C PRO A 66 -15.82 1.63 -8.94
N GLU A 67 -14.58 2.07 -9.13
CA GLU A 67 -14.15 2.83 -10.31
C GLU A 67 -14.05 1.96 -11.58
N PHE A 68 -13.71 0.67 -11.46
CA PHE A 68 -13.72 -0.31 -12.56
C PHE A 68 -15.04 -1.10 -12.65
N ALA A 69 -16.04 -0.67 -11.90
CA ALA A 69 -17.35 -1.32 -11.79
C ALA A 69 -18.09 -1.48 -13.12
N SER A 70 -17.91 -0.52 -14.04
CA SER A 70 -18.58 -0.51 -15.34
C SER A 70 -18.04 -1.56 -16.28
N ASP A 71 -16.76 -1.93 -16.12
CA ASP A 71 -16.02 -2.71 -17.10
C ASP A 71 -16.12 -4.20 -16.81
N TRP A 72 -16.45 -4.57 -15.57
CA TRP A 72 -16.58 -5.94 -15.10
C TRP A 72 -18.01 -6.23 -14.61
N THR A 73 -18.76 -6.98 -15.41
CA THR A 73 -20.07 -7.48 -14.99
C THR A 73 -19.92 -8.71 -14.10
N LEU A 74 -20.62 -8.71 -12.95
CA LEU A 74 -20.62 -9.87 -12.06
C LEU A 74 -21.23 -11.07 -12.75
N ASN A 75 -20.48 -12.17 -12.82
CA ASN A 75 -21.07 -13.45 -13.17
C ASN A 75 -22.02 -13.88 -12.03
N ARG A 76 -23.31 -14.01 -12.32
CA ARG A 76 -24.34 -14.36 -11.33
C ARG A 76 -24.11 -15.71 -10.64
N SER A 77 -23.29 -16.58 -11.23
CA SER A 77 -22.90 -17.86 -10.63
C SER A 77 -21.69 -17.76 -9.69
N LEU A 78 -21.00 -16.61 -9.59
CA LEU A 78 -19.80 -16.48 -8.75
C LEU A 78 -20.06 -16.81 -7.28
N PRO A 79 -21.14 -16.34 -6.62
CA PRO A 79 -21.42 -16.72 -5.24
C PRO A 79 -21.60 -18.23 -5.04
N SER A 80 -22.31 -18.91 -5.95
CA SER A 80 -22.51 -20.36 -5.83
C SER A 80 -21.23 -21.15 -6.10
N GLN A 81 -20.42 -20.72 -7.07
CA GLN A 81 -19.10 -21.30 -7.34
C GLN A 81 -18.15 -21.14 -6.14
N ALA A 82 -18.11 -19.94 -5.55
CA ALA A 82 -17.31 -19.66 -4.36
C ALA A 82 -17.73 -20.56 -3.19
N HIS A 83 -19.02 -20.69 -2.95
CA HIS A 83 -19.51 -21.56 -1.87
C HIS A 83 -19.15 -23.03 -2.09
N TYR A 84 -19.32 -23.55 -3.31
CA TYR A 84 -18.91 -24.91 -3.65
C TYR A 84 -17.41 -25.12 -3.47
N SER A 85 -16.59 -24.14 -3.89
CA SER A 85 -15.14 -24.16 -3.73
C SER A 85 -14.75 -24.20 -2.24
N ILE A 86 -15.36 -23.35 -1.41
CA ILE A 86 -15.12 -23.31 0.04
C ILE A 86 -15.50 -24.64 0.69
N GLY A 87 -16.67 -25.19 0.36
CA GLY A 87 -17.10 -26.51 0.87
C GLY A 87 -16.14 -27.62 0.45
N THR A 88 -15.63 -27.57 -0.79
CA THR A 88 -14.62 -28.51 -1.30
C THR A 88 -13.30 -28.37 -0.54
N CYS A 89 -12.89 -27.15 -0.19
CA CYS A 89 -11.71 -26.89 0.62
C CYS A 89 -11.83 -27.56 2.00
N PHE A 90 -12.90 -27.27 2.75
CA PHE A 90 -13.12 -27.86 4.08
C PHE A 90 -13.24 -29.39 4.03
N TYR A 91 -13.78 -29.94 2.95
CA TYR A 91 -13.87 -31.38 2.75
C TYR A 91 -12.49 -32.01 2.45
N ASN A 92 -11.69 -31.42 1.58
CA ASN A 92 -10.45 -32.04 1.10
C ASN A 92 -9.25 -31.81 2.02
N ILE A 93 -9.09 -30.63 2.62
CA ILE A 93 -7.89 -30.28 3.39
C ILE A 93 -7.57 -31.29 4.50
N PRO A 94 -8.52 -31.72 5.37
CA PRO A 94 -8.21 -32.73 6.39
C PRO A 94 -7.74 -34.08 5.81
N ARG A 95 -8.24 -34.47 4.63
CA ARG A 95 -7.83 -35.70 3.94
C ARG A 95 -6.43 -35.56 3.34
N CYS A 96 -6.12 -34.41 2.76
CA CYS A 96 -4.78 -34.09 2.26
C CYS A 96 -3.75 -34.09 3.40
N VAL A 97 -4.06 -33.41 4.51
CA VAL A 97 -3.20 -33.39 5.71
C VAL A 97 -2.93 -34.80 6.22
N ALA A 98 -3.95 -35.65 6.31
CA ALA A 98 -3.77 -37.04 6.72
C ALA A 98 -2.95 -37.85 5.71
N GLY A 99 -3.19 -37.67 4.41
CA GLY A 99 -2.46 -38.34 3.32
C GLY A 99 -0.97 -37.96 3.26
N GLU A 100 -0.62 -36.75 3.69
CA GLU A 100 0.76 -36.27 3.81
C GLU A 100 1.40 -36.53 5.19
N ASN A 101 0.77 -37.38 6.02
CA ASN A 101 1.24 -37.73 7.36
C ASN A 101 1.35 -36.53 8.33
N ASN A 102 0.41 -35.60 8.26
CA ASN A 102 0.33 -34.41 9.12
C ASN A 102 1.59 -33.52 9.01
N PRO A 103 1.82 -32.90 7.85
CA PRO A 103 2.96 -32.01 7.66
C PRO A 103 2.88 -30.82 8.65
N PRO A 104 4.04 -30.25 9.04
CA PRO A 104 4.05 -29.04 9.85
C PRO A 104 3.35 -27.90 9.12
N GLN A 105 2.59 -27.08 9.85
CA GLN A 105 1.95 -25.91 9.26
C GLN A 105 2.98 -24.82 8.95
N SER A 106 2.85 -24.17 7.79
CA SER A 106 3.64 -22.99 7.46
C SER A 106 3.20 -21.80 8.34
N ILE A 107 4.15 -21.20 9.06
CA ILE A 107 3.92 -20.03 9.91
C ILE A 107 4.89 -18.95 9.49
N VAL A 108 4.35 -17.84 9.01
CA VAL A 108 5.11 -16.66 8.60
C VAL A 108 4.54 -15.45 9.35
N PRO A 109 5.34 -14.74 10.17
CA PRO A 109 4.88 -13.56 10.88
C PRO A 109 4.62 -12.39 9.90
N PRO A 110 3.71 -11.46 10.25
CA PRO A 110 3.38 -10.32 9.40
C PRO A 110 4.46 -9.22 9.41
N ASP A 111 4.53 -8.53 8.29
CA ASP A 111 5.09 -7.18 8.19
C ASP A 111 3.98 -6.14 8.38
N THR A 112 4.32 -4.97 8.94
CA THR A 112 3.34 -3.91 9.22
C THR A 112 3.85 -2.53 8.82
N LEU A 113 3.03 -1.79 8.09
CA LEU A 113 3.24 -0.39 7.72
C LEU A 113 2.06 0.46 8.19
N LEU A 114 2.35 1.63 8.76
CA LEU A 114 1.35 2.59 9.25
C LEU A 114 1.59 3.95 8.60
N TYR A 115 0.56 4.50 7.94
CA TYR A 115 0.65 5.75 7.19
C TYR A 115 -0.72 6.42 7.06
N SER A 116 -0.75 7.72 6.79
CA SER A 116 -1.99 8.44 6.46
C SER A 116 -2.35 8.32 4.98
N GLU A 117 -3.64 8.32 4.69
CA GLU A 117 -4.16 8.28 3.32
C GLU A 117 -3.80 9.55 2.54
N SER A 118 -3.82 10.70 3.22
CA SER A 118 -3.51 12.00 2.64
C SER A 118 -2.63 12.85 3.56
N ASP A 119 -2.12 13.96 3.03
CA ASP A 119 -1.35 14.94 3.79
C ASP A 119 -2.13 15.41 5.03
N VAL A 120 -1.46 15.39 6.18
CA VAL A 120 -2.07 15.68 7.47
C VAL A 120 -2.37 17.18 7.60
N LYS A 121 -3.62 17.52 7.92
CA LYS A 121 -4.04 18.87 8.28
C LYS A 121 -4.81 18.82 9.58
N LEU A 122 -4.36 19.57 10.59
CA LEU A 122 -4.97 19.58 11.91
C LEU A 122 -6.47 19.91 11.84
N GLY A 123 -7.29 19.10 12.54
CA GLY A 123 -8.74 19.26 12.60
C GLY A 123 -9.49 18.94 11.30
N VAL A 124 -8.82 18.40 10.27
CA VAL A 124 -9.44 17.93 9.02
C VAL A 124 -9.44 16.40 9.02
N GLU A 125 -10.61 15.81 8.83
CA GLU A 125 -10.79 14.35 8.72
C GLU A 125 -9.80 13.73 7.73
N ASN A 126 -9.20 12.61 8.15
CA ASN A 126 -8.25 11.82 7.39
C ASN A 126 -8.40 10.33 7.81
N THR A 127 -7.67 9.45 7.14
CA THR A 127 -7.68 8.02 7.40
C THR A 127 -6.26 7.55 7.70
N LEU A 128 -6.04 6.88 8.83
CA LEU A 128 -4.83 6.09 9.05
C LEU A 128 -5.01 4.68 8.50
N ILE A 129 -4.00 4.18 7.81
CA ILE A 129 -3.98 2.88 7.17
C ILE A 129 -2.90 2.03 7.82
N CYS A 130 -3.30 0.93 8.44
CA CYS A 130 -2.39 -0.13 8.89
C CYS A 130 -2.43 -1.27 7.88
N SER A 131 -1.38 -1.36 7.07
CA SER A 131 -1.16 -2.43 6.10
C SER A 131 -0.41 -3.57 6.78
N VAL A 132 -1.01 -4.76 6.81
CA VAL A 132 -0.43 -5.98 7.36
C VAL A 132 -0.24 -6.98 6.23
N SER A 133 0.98 -7.44 5.97
CA SER A 133 1.32 -8.22 4.78
C SER A 133 2.27 -9.39 5.07
N ASN A 134 2.47 -10.26 4.08
CA ASN A 134 3.43 -11.38 4.10
C ASN A 134 3.22 -12.41 5.22
N PHE A 135 2.03 -12.50 5.81
CA PHE A 135 1.78 -13.46 6.88
C PHE A 135 1.12 -14.74 6.41
N HIS A 136 1.32 -15.82 7.16
CA HIS A 136 0.60 -17.06 6.98
C HIS A 136 0.52 -17.83 8.32
N PRO A 137 -0.59 -18.48 8.64
CA PRO A 137 -1.91 -18.35 8.01
C PRO A 137 -2.67 -17.14 8.58
N PRO A 138 -3.82 -16.76 8.00
CA PRO A 138 -4.83 -15.98 8.71
C PRO A 138 -5.41 -16.78 9.90
N PRO A 139 -5.97 -16.10 10.92
CA PRO A 139 -6.19 -14.66 11.01
C PRO A 139 -5.03 -13.90 11.64
N VAL A 140 -5.06 -12.58 11.47
CA VAL A 140 -4.39 -11.62 12.35
C VAL A 140 -5.42 -10.89 13.18
N ASN A 141 -5.02 -10.36 14.34
CA ASN A 141 -5.86 -9.47 15.14
C ASN A 141 -5.20 -8.10 15.19
N ILE A 142 -5.92 -7.08 14.72
CA ILE A 142 -5.43 -5.71 14.62
C ILE A 142 -6.18 -4.86 15.65
N SER A 143 -5.46 -4.01 16.36
CA SER A 143 -6.04 -3.10 17.35
C SER A 143 -5.42 -1.72 17.25
N TRP A 144 -6.25 -0.72 17.52
CA TRP A 144 -5.87 0.68 17.41
C TRP A 144 -5.93 1.38 18.76
N ARG A 145 -4.99 2.30 18.99
CA ARG A 145 -5.01 3.19 20.15
C ARG A 145 -4.68 4.62 19.74
N ARG A 146 -5.24 5.58 20.47
CA ARG A 146 -4.89 7.00 20.44
C ARG A 146 -4.42 7.40 21.82
N ASN A 147 -3.20 7.91 21.93
CA ASN A 147 -2.58 8.36 23.18
C ASN A 147 -2.58 7.26 24.27
N GLY A 148 -2.40 6.01 23.87
CA GLY A 148 -2.41 4.84 24.75
C GLY A 148 -3.78 4.23 25.03
N GLU A 149 -4.86 4.92 24.70
CA GLU A 149 -6.24 4.49 24.94
C GLU A 149 -6.86 3.83 23.70
N PRO A 150 -7.71 2.79 23.86
CA PRO A 150 -8.41 2.17 22.75
C PRO A 150 -9.31 3.15 21.99
N VAL A 151 -9.30 3.09 20.66
CA VAL A 151 -10.24 3.85 19.82
C VAL A 151 -11.60 3.14 19.74
N SER A 152 -12.61 3.85 19.24
CA SER A 152 -13.95 3.28 19.03
C SER A 152 -13.96 2.35 17.81
N GLU A 153 -14.56 1.16 17.97
CA GLU A 153 -14.73 0.18 16.88
C GLU A 153 -15.54 0.74 15.69
N ARG A 154 -16.31 1.81 15.88
CA ARG A 154 -17.09 2.44 14.80
C ARG A 154 -16.24 3.23 13.82
N ASP A 155 -15.05 3.63 14.26
CA ASP A 155 -14.11 4.42 13.47
C ASP A 155 -13.07 3.51 12.78
N VAL A 156 -13.11 2.20 13.09
CA VAL A 156 -12.22 1.19 12.55
C VAL A 156 -12.96 0.33 11.53
N SER A 157 -12.32 0.08 10.39
CA SER A 157 -12.81 -0.91 9.42
C SER A 157 -11.66 -1.75 8.87
N GLU A 158 -11.93 -3.01 8.55
CA GLU A 158 -10.93 -3.94 8.02
C GLU A 158 -11.39 -4.51 6.69
N THR A 159 -10.45 -4.80 5.81
CA THR A 159 -10.71 -5.60 4.61
C THR A 159 -10.79 -7.08 4.95
N GLN A 160 -11.33 -7.87 4.03
CA GLN A 160 -11.02 -9.30 3.96
C GLN A 160 -9.52 -9.54 3.73
N TYR A 161 -9.09 -10.80 3.89
CA TYR A 161 -7.75 -11.22 3.53
C TYR A 161 -7.57 -11.31 2.02
N TYR A 162 -6.54 -10.64 1.51
CA TYR A 162 -6.05 -10.85 0.16
C TYR A 162 -4.90 -11.85 0.21
N SER A 163 -4.79 -12.63 -0.85
CA SER A 163 -3.66 -13.53 -1.04
C SER A 163 -2.61 -12.89 -1.94
N ASP A 164 -1.33 -13.15 -1.66
CA ASP A 164 -0.22 -12.79 -2.54
C ASP A 164 0.14 -13.96 -3.46
N ARG A 165 0.99 -13.70 -4.47
CA ARG A 165 1.41 -14.74 -5.44
C ARG A 165 2.10 -15.94 -4.78
N ASP A 166 2.78 -15.70 -3.67
CA ASP A 166 3.50 -16.72 -2.90
C ASP A 166 2.62 -17.34 -1.79
N PHE A 167 1.29 -17.18 -1.88
CA PHE A 167 0.29 -17.65 -0.91
C PHE A 167 0.42 -17.05 0.51
N GLY A 168 1.22 -15.99 0.67
CA GLY A 168 1.13 -15.09 1.81
C GLY A 168 -0.22 -14.37 1.82
N PHE A 169 -0.59 -13.81 2.96
CA PHE A 169 -1.80 -13.03 3.11
C PHE A 169 -1.47 -11.59 3.48
N ARG A 170 -2.40 -10.71 3.11
CA ARG A 170 -2.40 -9.30 3.50
C ARG A 170 -3.81 -8.82 3.86
N VAL A 171 -3.89 -7.85 4.76
CA VAL A 171 -5.14 -7.20 5.20
C VAL A 171 -4.84 -5.74 5.50
N PHE A 172 -5.84 -4.88 5.30
CA PHE A 172 -5.76 -3.47 5.65
C PHE A 172 -6.78 -3.15 6.73
N SER A 173 -6.33 -2.45 7.76
CA SER A 173 -7.19 -1.83 8.76
C SER A 173 -7.13 -0.31 8.60
N TYR A 174 -8.29 0.34 8.64
CA TYR A 174 -8.47 1.77 8.45
C TYR A 174 -9.03 2.38 9.71
N LEU A 175 -8.46 3.49 10.16
CA LEU A 175 -8.96 4.30 11.26
C LEU A 175 -9.31 5.70 10.74
N SER A 176 -10.58 6.06 10.78
CA SER A 176 -11.03 7.44 10.56
C SER A 176 -10.65 8.30 11.75
N PHE A 177 -10.02 9.45 11.50
CA PHE A 177 -9.59 10.34 12.58
C PHE A 177 -9.51 11.80 12.14
N SER A 178 -9.64 12.71 13.11
CA SER A 178 -9.29 14.11 12.97
C SER A 178 -7.99 14.38 13.74
N PRO A 179 -6.85 14.64 13.08
CA PRO A 179 -5.55 14.81 13.72
C PRO A 179 -5.53 16.04 14.61
N GLU A 180 -5.15 15.87 15.86
CA GLU A 180 -4.84 16.96 16.78
C GLU A 180 -3.34 17.02 17.08
N ARG A 181 -2.84 18.21 17.41
CA ARG A 181 -1.41 18.40 17.70
C ARG A 181 -1.01 17.53 18.89
N GLY A 182 0.08 16.77 18.71
CA GLY A 182 0.64 15.92 19.75
C GLY A 182 -0.07 14.58 19.93
N ASP A 183 -1.05 14.25 19.08
CA ASP A 183 -1.62 12.91 19.05
C ASP A 183 -0.58 11.87 18.62
N VAL A 184 -0.63 10.73 19.30
CA VAL A 184 0.10 9.51 18.96
C VAL A 184 -0.90 8.39 18.74
N TYR A 185 -0.94 7.88 17.52
CA TYR A 185 -1.73 6.72 17.15
C TYR A 185 -0.86 5.47 17.11
N SER A 186 -1.44 4.32 17.40
CA SER A 186 -0.73 3.05 17.25
C SER A 186 -1.62 1.97 16.67
N CYS A 187 -1.06 1.18 15.74
CA CYS A 187 -1.63 -0.07 15.26
C CYS A 187 -0.83 -1.24 15.85
N SER A 188 -1.49 -2.14 16.57
CA SER A 188 -0.88 -3.34 17.15
C SER A 188 -1.44 -4.60 16.51
N VAL A 189 -0.55 -5.47 16.05
CA VAL A 189 -0.90 -6.69 15.31
C VAL A 189 -0.47 -7.93 16.10
N ARG A 190 -1.42 -8.85 16.30
CA ARG A 190 -1.16 -10.18 16.86
C ARG A 190 -1.31 -11.24 15.79
N HIS A 191 -0.35 -12.14 15.76
CA HIS A 191 -0.32 -13.30 14.87
C HIS A 191 0.39 -14.45 15.57
N ARG A 192 0.01 -15.70 15.28
CA ARG A 192 0.60 -16.87 15.93
C ARG A 192 2.10 -17.09 15.64
N GLY A 193 2.61 -16.47 14.58
CA GLY A 193 4.02 -16.46 14.23
C GLY A 193 4.83 -15.41 15.01
N LEU A 194 4.18 -14.55 15.78
CA LEU A 194 4.82 -13.56 16.63
C LEU A 194 4.86 -14.03 18.09
N GLN A 195 6.00 -13.83 18.74
CA GLN A 195 6.13 -14.08 20.18
C GLN A 195 5.46 -12.97 21.01
N GLU A 196 5.53 -11.74 20.53
CA GLU A 196 4.92 -10.54 21.11
C GLU A 196 4.20 -9.76 20.00
N GLU A 197 3.21 -8.94 20.37
CA GLU A 197 2.50 -8.13 19.37
C GLU A 197 3.42 -7.13 18.67
N LEU A 198 3.19 -6.95 17.37
CA LEU A 198 3.94 -6.00 16.56
C LEU A 198 3.20 -4.67 16.53
N THR A 199 3.75 -3.65 17.20
CA THR A 199 3.16 -2.32 17.26
C THR A 199 3.91 -1.32 16.37
N ARG A 200 3.14 -0.51 15.64
CA ARG A 200 3.62 0.66 14.90
C ARG A 200 2.97 1.91 15.48
N PHE A 201 3.78 2.95 15.63
CA PHE A 201 3.35 4.26 16.10
C PHE A 201 3.34 5.24 14.94
N TRP A 202 2.42 6.20 15.01
CA TRP A 202 2.32 7.30 14.08
C TRP A 202 1.98 8.55 14.88
N GLU A 203 2.81 9.57 14.74
CA GLU A 203 2.70 10.82 15.49
C GLU A 203 2.31 11.93 14.53
N VAL A 204 1.43 12.83 14.98
CA VAL A 204 1.14 14.04 14.22
C VAL A 204 2.36 14.97 14.32
N GLU A 205 3.16 14.99 13.25
CA GLU A 205 4.37 15.82 13.16
C GLU A 205 4.04 17.28 13.50
N GLU A 206 4.87 17.90 14.35
CA GLU A 206 4.83 19.34 14.50
C GLU A 206 5.35 19.96 13.20
N PRO A 207 4.67 20.98 12.62
CA PRO A 207 5.31 21.76 11.57
C PRO A 207 6.57 22.41 12.17
N GLU A 208 7.74 21.86 11.82
CA GLU A 208 9.05 22.39 12.24
C GLU A 208 9.29 23.80 11.65
N ASP A 209 8.68 24.10 10.50
CA ASP A 209 8.63 25.44 9.92
C ASP A 209 7.61 26.32 10.65
N SER A 210 7.98 26.77 11.84
CA SER A 210 7.36 27.97 12.37
C SER A 210 7.83 29.16 11.50
N PRO A 211 6.90 30.01 11.01
CA PRO A 211 7.28 31.21 10.27
C PRO A 211 8.18 32.14 11.09
N GLU A 212 8.18 31.99 12.42
CA GLU A 212 9.05 32.70 13.35
C GLU A 212 10.53 32.32 13.17
N VAL A 213 10.85 31.03 13.01
CA VAL A 213 12.22 30.55 12.80
C VAL A 213 12.73 30.93 11.41
N GLU A 214 11.90 30.76 10.37
CA GLU A 214 12.27 31.15 9.00
C GLU A 214 12.53 32.66 8.92
N THR A 215 11.66 33.47 9.52
CA THR A 215 11.83 34.94 9.58
C THR A 215 13.06 35.32 10.40
N ALA A 216 13.33 34.65 11.52
CA ALA A 216 14.52 34.91 12.33
C ALA A 216 15.82 34.59 11.57
N VAL A 217 15.88 33.45 10.88
CA VAL A 217 17.03 33.06 10.05
C VAL A 217 17.26 34.06 8.93
N LEU A 218 16.18 34.51 8.27
CA LEU A 218 16.26 35.53 7.22
C LEU A 218 16.80 36.86 7.75
N VAL A 219 16.28 37.35 8.89
CA VAL A 219 16.70 38.62 9.50
C VAL A 219 18.17 38.56 9.95
N VAL A 220 18.57 37.47 10.59
CA VAL A 220 19.97 37.26 11.00
C VAL A 220 20.88 37.19 9.78
N GLY A 221 20.47 36.49 8.71
CA GLY A 221 21.20 36.41 7.46
C GLY A 221 21.41 37.79 6.82
N ILE A 222 20.38 38.64 6.80
CA ILE A 222 20.46 40.01 6.28
C ILE A 222 21.43 40.87 7.11
N LEU A 223 21.35 40.81 8.45
CA LEU A 223 22.23 41.59 9.33
C LEU A 223 23.70 41.22 9.16
N VAL A 224 24.01 39.92 9.13
CA VAL A 224 25.38 39.42 8.93
C VAL A 224 25.90 39.80 7.53
N GLY A 225 25.06 39.65 6.50
CA GLY A 225 25.40 40.04 5.13
C GLY A 225 25.70 41.53 5.01
N PHE A 226 24.90 42.38 5.65
CA PHE A 226 25.09 43.84 5.64
C PHE A 226 26.37 44.25 6.37
N LEU A 227 26.65 43.67 7.55
CA LEU A 227 27.89 43.93 8.29
C LEU A 227 29.11 43.51 7.48
N GLY A 228 29.06 42.35 6.82
CA GLY A 228 30.12 41.89 5.92
C GLY A 228 30.34 42.84 4.74
N PHE A 229 29.27 43.35 4.14
CA PHE A 229 29.34 44.33 3.05
C PHE A 229 30.01 45.63 3.50
N VAL A 230 29.58 46.20 4.63
CA VAL A 230 30.16 47.45 5.17
C VAL A 230 31.64 47.27 5.50
N ALA A 231 32.01 46.17 6.17
CA ALA A 231 33.41 45.86 6.48
C ALA A 231 34.26 45.73 5.21
N GLY A 232 33.73 45.08 4.16
CA GLY A 232 34.38 44.96 2.86
C GLY A 232 34.63 46.31 2.20
N ILE A 233 33.64 47.22 2.21
CA ILE A 233 33.80 48.58 1.68
C ILE A 233 34.90 49.34 2.45
N ILE A 234 34.91 49.26 3.79
CA ILE A 234 35.92 49.92 4.61
C ILE A 234 37.33 49.40 4.27
N LEU A 235 37.52 48.08 4.17
CA LEU A 235 38.81 47.50 3.80
C LEU A 235 39.29 47.95 2.42
N ILE A 236 38.38 48.02 1.43
CA ILE A 236 38.70 48.51 0.08
C ILE A 236 39.13 49.99 0.13
N VAL A 237 38.41 50.83 0.87
CA VAL A 237 38.75 52.26 1.00
C VAL A 237 40.10 52.43 1.72
N MET A 238 40.32 51.70 2.83
CA MET A 238 41.57 51.73 3.58
C MET A 238 42.76 51.24 2.73
N SER A 239 42.55 50.28 1.82
CA SER A 239 43.61 49.81 0.90
C SER A 239 44.02 50.85 -0.15
N LYS A 240 43.17 51.86 -0.41
CA LYS A 240 43.40 52.90 -1.42
C LYS A 240 43.86 54.24 -0.86
N THR A 241 43.76 54.45 0.46
CA THR A 241 44.36 55.60 1.13
C THR A 241 45.86 55.35 1.37
N PRO A 242 46.77 56.07 0.69
CA PRO A 242 48.20 55.99 1.00
C PRO A 242 48.43 56.51 2.42
N ALA A 243 49.19 55.75 3.22
CA ALA A 243 49.69 56.22 4.50
C ALA A 243 50.53 57.49 4.26
N VAL A 244 50.12 58.61 4.87
CA VAL A 244 50.87 59.88 4.91
C VAL A 244 52.05 59.74 5.87
#